data_AF-A0A7C4VI01-F1
#
_entry.id   AF-A0A7C4VI01-F1
#
_cell.length_a   1.000
_cell.length_b   1.000
_cell.length_c   1.000
_cell.angle_alpha   90.00
_cell.angle_beta   90.00
_cell.angle_gamma   90.00
#
_symmetry.space_group_name_H-M   'P 1'
#
loop_
_entity.id
_entity.type
_entity.pdbx_description
1 polymer ?
#
loop_
_entity_poly.entity_id
_entity_poly.type
_entity_poly.pdbx_seq_one_letter_code
_entity_poly.pdbx_strand_id
1 'polypeptide(L)' 'MQALSSGAVTPAPISSPCIKVCAVSGRTGLCIGCGRTLAEIAAWGGLSEPERRAIMAELPTRLAAAEKALP' A
#
# COMPACT_ATOMS: atom_id res chain seq x y z
N MET A 1 -25.68 -1.23 36.77
CA MET A 1 -25.78 -2.43 35.90
C MET A 1 -26.11 -2.02 34.49
N GLN A 2 -25.12 -1.79 33.61
CA GLN A 2 -25.24 -1.95 32.16
C GLN A 2 -23.88 -2.40 31.62
N ALA A 3 -23.85 -3.58 31.02
CA ALA A 3 -22.67 -4.17 30.40
C ALA A 3 -22.48 -3.53 29.01
N LEU A 4 -21.32 -2.92 28.78
CA LEU A 4 -20.90 -2.48 27.46
C LEU A 4 -20.44 -3.71 26.67
N SER A 5 -21.34 -4.31 25.90
CA SER A 5 -20.99 -5.34 24.92
C SER A 5 -20.35 -4.69 23.69
N SER A 6 -19.07 -4.33 23.78
CA SER A 6 -18.25 -4.00 22.62
C SER A 6 -17.91 -5.28 21.86
N GLY A 7 -18.82 -5.69 20.96
CA GLY A 7 -18.50 -6.68 19.94
C GLY A 7 -17.48 -6.10 18.97
N ALA A 8 -16.19 -6.34 19.23
CA ALA A 8 -15.13 -5.96 18.31
C ALA A 8 -15.19 -6.86 17.07
N VAL A 9 -15.74 -6.34 15.98
CA VAL A 9 -15.55 -6.93 14.65
C VAL A 9 -14.11 -6.67 14.25
N THR A 10 -13.29 -7.72 14.22
CA THR A 10 -11.96 -7.66 13.60
C THR A 10 -12.16 -7.57 12.09
N PRO A 11 -11.74 -6.48 11.43
CA PRO A 11 -11.84 -6.39 9.98
C PRO A 11 -10.98 -7.48 9.35
N ALA A 12 -11.46 -8.03 8.24
CA ALA A 12 -10.71 -8.98 7.44
C ALA A 12 -9.35 -8.38 7.02
N PRO A 13 -8.31 -9.20 6.83
CA PRO A 13 -7.00 -8.70 6.45
C PRO A 13 -7.07 -7.91 5.13
N ILE A 14 -6.50 -6.71 5.16
CA ILE A 14 -6.45 -5.82 3.99
C ILE A 14 -5.40 -6.33 2.99
N SER A 15 -5.76 -6.43 1.71
CA SER A 15 -4.80 -6.74 0.64
C SER A 15 -3.70 -5.69 0.58
N SER A 16 -2.43 -6.11 0.56
CA SER A 16 -1.30 -5.18 0.57
C SER A 16 -0.09 -5.75 -0.18
N PRO A 17 0.55 -4.97 -1.09
CA PRO A 17 1.79 -5.34 -1.77
C PRO A 17 3.04 -5.03 -0.91
N CYS A 18 2.87 -4.62 0.34
CA CYS A 18 3.96 -4.13 1.18
C CYS A 18 4.90 -5.28 1.61
N ILE A 19 6.18 -5.18 1.25
CA ILE A 19 7.23 -6.12 1.70
C ILE A 19 7.97 -5.64 2.96
N LYS A 20 7.37 -4.71 3.71
CA LYS A 20 7.94 -4.09 4.93
C LYS A 20 9.26 -3.32 4.72
N VAL A 21 9.53 -2.90 3.50
CA VAL A 21 10.55 -1.89 3.19
C VAL A 21 9.85 -0.52 3.15
N CYS A 22 10.31 0.41 3.99
CA CYS A 22 9.71 1.73 4.14
C CYS A 22 10.70 2.83 3.76
N ALA A 23 11.11 2.85 2.49
CA ALA A 23 11.96 3.89 1.94
C ALA A 23 11.41 4.32 0.57
N VAL A 24 11.23 5.63 0.39
CA VAL A 24 10.75 6.22 -0.86
C VAL A 24 11.93 6.89 -1.55
N SER A 25 12.14 6.55 -2.82
CA SER A 25 13.17 7.20 -3.63
C SER A 25 12.77 8.65 -3.90
N GLY A 26 13.60 9.61 -3.49
CA GLY A 26 13.39 11.02 -3.81
C GLY A 26 13.47 11.32 -5.31
N ARG A 27 14.04 10.41 -6.12
CA ARG A 27 14.13 10.55 -7.57
C ARG A 27 12.85 10.12 -8.28
N THR A 28 12.27 9.00 -7.87
CA THR A 28 11.10 8.41 -8.56
C THR A 28 9.79 8.71 -7.85
N GLY A 29 9.82 9.12 -6.57
CA GLY A 29 8.63 9.30 -5.74
C GLY A 29 7.96 7.98 -5.33
N LEU A 30 8.61 6.84 -5.57
CA LEU A 30 8.08 5.51 -5.31
C LEU A 30 8.78 4.85 -4.14
N CYS A 31 8.03 4.06 -3.37
CA CYS A 31 8.57 3.15 -2.38
C CYS A 31 9.42 2.09 -3.07
N ILE A 32 10.69 1.97 -2.68
CA ILE A 32 11.64 1.05 -3.33
C ILE A 32 11.26 -0.43 -3.15
N GLY A 33 10.43 -0.75 -2.13
CA GLY A 33 10.01 -2.12 -1.88
C GLY A 33 8.72 -2.54 -2.57
N CYS A 34 7.72 -1.66 -2.61
CA CYS A 34 6.39 -2.01 -3.14
C CYS A 34 5.93 -1.16 -4.33
N GLY A 35 6.72 -0.17 -4.76
CA GLY A 35 6.39 0.66 -5.93
C GLY A 35 5.23 1.64 -5.75
N ARG A 36 4.62 1.72 -4.55
CA ARG A 36 3.57 2.70 -4.23
C ARG A 36 4.16 4.08 -3.94
N THR A 37 3.41 5.12 -4.27
CA THR A 37 3.67 6.50 -3.84
C THR A 37 3.29 6.72 -2.38
N LEU A 38 3.75 7.82 -1.78
CA LEU A 38 3.32 8.23 -0.43
C LEU A 38 1.81 8.48 -0.33
N ALA A 39 1.21 9.05 -1.37
CA ALA A 39 -0.23 9.30 -1.42
C ALA A 39 -1.03 7.98 -1.40
N GLU A 40 -0.64 7.00 -2.20
CA GLU A 40 -1.25 5.66 -2.20
C GLU A 40 -1.06 4.95 -0.86
N ILE A 41 0.09 5.12 -0.20
CA ILE A 41 0.35 4.56 1.14
C ILE A 41 -0.60 5.18 2.18
N ALA A 42 -0.74 6.51 2.17
CA ALA A 42 -1.61 7.23 3.10
C ALA A 42 -3.10 6.91 2.90
N ALA A 43 -3.53 6.79 1.64
CA ALA A 43 -4.91 6.46 1.29
C ALA A 43 -5.24 4.96 1.46
N TRP A 44 -4.22 4.09 1.56
CA TRP A 44 -4.40 2.64 1.40
C TRP A 44 -5.54 2.08 2.25
N GLY A 45 -5.59 2.41 3.55
CA GLY A 45 -6.63 1.88 4.45
C GLY A 45 -8.07 2.11 3.96
N GLY A 46 -8.33 3.23 3.27
CA GLY A 46 -9.65 3.62 2.80
C GLY A 46 -10.03 3.13 1.39
N LEU A 47 -9.10 2.55 0.64
CA LEU A 47 -9.38 2.08 -0.73
C LEU A 47 -10.25 0.81 -0.74
N SER A 48 -11.13 0.69 -1.72
CA SER A 48 -11.84 -0.57 -2.00
C SER A 48 -10.89 -1.62 -2.58
N GLU A 49 -11.23 -2.90 -2.46
CA GLU A 49 -10.44 -3.98 -3.06
C GLU A 49 -10.23 -3.82 -4.59
N PRO A 50 -11.23 -3.43 -5.40
CA PRO A 50 -11.01 -3.14 -6.81
C PRO A 50 -9.97 -2.03 -7.06
N GLU A 51 -10.00 -0.95 -6.28
CA GLU A 51 -9.01 0.13 -6.38
C GLU A 51 -7.61 -0.34 -5.99
N ARG A 52 -7.48 -1.12 -4.91
CA ARG A 52 -6.21 -1.73 -4.51
C ARG A 52 -5.67 -2.64 -5.61
N ARG A 53 -6.52 -3.48 -6.20
CA ARG A 53 -6.14 -4.40 -7.28
C ARG A 53 -5.71 -3.70 -8.55
N ALA A 54 -6.39 -2.60 -8.90
CA ALA A 54 -5.95 -1.73 -9.98
C ALA A 54 -4.53 -1.28 -9.68
N ILE A 55 -4.31 -0.51 -8.59
CA ILE A 55 -2.98 0.01 -8.21
C ILE A 55 -1.91 -1.09 -8.20
N MET A 56 -2.21 -2.27 -7.63
CA MET A 56 -1.27 -3.39 -7.54
C MET A 56 -0.84 -3.93 -8.91
N ALA A 57 -1.71 -3.87 -9.92
CA ALA A 57 -1.39 -4.31 -11.27
C ALA A 57 -0.30 -3.45 -11.94
N GLU A 58 -0.20 -2.15 -11.59
CA GLU A 58 0.83 -1.29 -12.18
C GLU A 58 2.18 -1.31 -11.43
N LEU A 59 2.22 -1.76 -10.18
CA LEU A 59 3.43 -1.71 -9.34
C LEU A 59 4.64 -2.44 -9.95
N PRO A 60 4.52 -3.65 -10.56
CA PRO A 60 5.66 -4.32 -11.17
C PRO A 60 6.32 -3.47 -12.26
N THR A 61 5.51 -2.84 -13.13
CA THR A 61 6.01 -1.96 -14.18
C THR A 61 6.67 -0.71 -13.61
N ARG A 62 6.09 -0.11 -12.56
CA ARG A 62 6.67 1.04 -11.86
C ARG A 62 8.03 0.69 -11.24
N LEU A 63 8.15 -0.48 -10.62
CA LEU A 63 9.40 -0.97 -10.03
C LEU A 63 10.47 -1.21 -11.09
N ALA A 64 10.14 -1.88 -12.20
CA ALA A 64 11.08 -2.11 -13.29
C ALA A 64 11.59 -0.78 -13.91
N ALA A 65 10.69 0.20 -14.08
CA ALA A 65 11.07 1.52 -14.55
C ALA A 65 11.94 2.29 -13.53
N ALA A 66 11.65 2.14 -12.23
CA ALA A 66 12.40 2.79 -11.16
C ALA A 66 13.79 2.19 -10.96
N GLU A 67 13.94 0.87 -11.10
CA GLU A 67 15.23 0.18 -11.06
C GLU A 67 16.17 0.71 -12.15
N LYS A 68 15.66 0.85 -13.38
CA LYS A 68 16.42 1.46 -14.49
C LYS A 68 16.83 2.92 -14.20
N ALA A 69 16.06 3.63 -13.38
CA ALA A 69 16.32 5.02 -13.01
C ALA A 69 17.18 5.17 -11.74
N LEU A 70 17.49 4.07 -11.05
CA LEU A 70 18.38 4.05 -9.89
C LEU A 70 19.85 4.04 -10.39
N PRO A 71 20.72 4.93 -9.89
CA PRO A 71 22.14 4.94 -10.24
C PRO A 71 22.92 3.79 -9.62
#